data_AF-A0A1D1YPW3-F1
#
_entry.id   AF-A0A1D1YPW3-F1
#
_cell.length_a   1.000
_cell.length_b   1.000
_cell.length_c   1.000
_cell.angle_alpha   90.00
_cell.angle_beta   90.00
_cell.angle_gamma   90.00
#
_symmetry.space_group_name_H-M   'P 1'
#
loop_
_entity.id
_entity.type
_entity.pdbx_description
1 polymer ?
#
loop_
_entity_poly.entity_id
_entity_poly.type
_entity_poly.pdbx_seq_one_letter_code
_entity_poly.pdbx_strand_id
1 'polypeptide(L)'
;MAGEQALLTTEIVNRGVEAGSPRFSVRVRRRLPDFLQSVNLKYVKLGYHYLISHAVYLATIPVLVLVFSAELGSLGGRRELWRKVWEEASYDLATVLAFFGVLVFTVSVYFLSRPKPIYLIDFACYRPPDDLKVSKEAFVEQARKSGKFDEASVAFQGRILKSSGIGDETYMPRAVMLPGNCATMKEGRAEASEVIFGALDELFDKCRIRPKDVGILVVNCSLFNPTPSLSALVVNHYKMRGNVLSYNLGGMGCSAGVIALDLARDMLQANPNSYAVVVSTEMVTFNWYTGKNRSMLLPNCFFRMGSSAVLLSNRRRDFGWAKYRLEHIVRTHKGADDRSFRCVYQEEDEQRIKGLAISRDVMEVGGRALEANITTLGPLVLPFSEQLLFFGTLVWRHLFGGGGDAGAGKTRPYIPDYKLAFDHFCVHPAGKAVLDELQRNLDLSDDNMEASRMTLHRFGNTSS
;
A
#
# COMPACT_ATOMS: atom_id res chain seq x y z
N MET A 1 24.87 -21.36 -12.02
CA MET A 1 25.75 -20.50 -11.21
C MET A 1 26.02 -19.10 -11.80
N ALA A 2 25.43 -18.70 -12.94
CA ALA A 2 25.66 -17.36 -13.55
C ALA A 2 24.61 -16.28 -13.19
N GLY A 3 23.59 -16.60 -12.38
CA GLY A 3 22.48 -15.68 -12.05
C GLY A 3 22.70 -14.78 -10.84
N GLU A 4 23.66 -15.08 -9.96
CA GLU A 4 23.86 -14.33 -8.70
C GLU A 4 24.69 -13.05 -8.86
N GLN A 5 25.53 -12.94 -9.90
CA GLN A 5 26.41 -11.79 -10.10
C GLN A 5 25.65 -10.50 -10.46
N ALA A 6 24.43 -10.59 -11.01
CA ALA A 6 23.63 -9.41 -11.38
C ALA A 6 22.93 -8.74 -10.17
N LEU A 7 22.90 -9.39 -9.01
CA LEU A 7 22.24 -8.89 -7.79
C LEU A 7 23.19 -8.13 -6.86
N LEU A 8 24.45 -7.98 -7.25
CA LEU A 8 25.51 -7.48 -6.38
C LEU A 8 26.11 -6.19 -6.97
N THR A 9 26.01 -5.10 -6.22
CA THR A 9 26.80 -3.88 -6.50
C THR A 9 28.04 -3.88 -5.63
N THR A 10 29.21 -3.78 -6.27
CA THR A 10 30.52 -3.69 -5.61
C THR A 10 30.94 -2.23 -5.50
N GLU A 11 31.05 -1.73 -4.27
CA GLU A 11 31.62 -0.42 -3.97
C GLU A 11 33.03 -0.63 -3.41
N ILE A 12 34.05 -0.16 -4.12
CA ILE A 12 35.46 -0.23 -3.66
C ILE A 12 35.70 0.98 -2.76
N VAL A 13 35.74 0.74 -1.45
CA VAL A 13 36.06 1.79 -0.47
C VAL A 13 37.57 1.78 -0.25
N ASN A 14 38.25 2.84 -0.67
CA ASN A 14 39.69 3.04 -0.45
C ASN A 14 39.93 3.39 1.03
N ARG A 15 40.74 2.59 1.74
CA ARG A 15 41.03 2.82 3.17
C ARG A 15 42.37 3.52 3.41
N GLY A 16 43.06 3.98 2.37
CA GLY A 16 44.39 4.57 2.48
C GLY A 16 45.50 3.52 2.55
N VAL A 17 46.72 3.98 2.89
CA VAL A 17 47.95 3.16 2.93
C VAL A 17 48.36 2.93 4.38
N GLU A 18 48.46 1.67 4.79
CA GLU A 18 49.06 1.25 6.06
C GLU A 18 50.23 0.32 5.73
N ALA A 19 51.42 0.58 6.30
CA ALA A 19 52.64 -0.20 6.05
C ALA A 19 53.01 -0.36 4.55
N GLY A 20 52.91 0.71 3.77
CA GLY A 20 53.40 0.76 2.39
C GLY A 20 52.57 -0.01 1.36
N SER A 21 51.41 -0.57 1.73
CA SER A 21 50.53 -1.29 0.80
C SER A 21 49.11 -0.70 0.77
N PRO A 22 48.53 -0.42 -0.41
CA PRO A 22 47.17 0.11 -0.53
C PRO A 22 46.15 -0.98 -0.18
N ARG A 23 45.25 -0.69 0.78
CA ARG A 23 44.14 -1.58 1.14
C ARG A 23 42.82 -1.03 0.60
N PHE A 24 42.11 -1.87 -0.16
CA PHE A 24 40.73 -1.63 -0.56
C PHE A 24 39.79 -2.63 0.11
N SER A 25 38.60 -2.19 0.49
CA SER A 25 37.53 -3.09 0.94
C SER A 25 36.37 -3.05 -0.05
N VAL A 26 35.99 -4.21 -0.58
CA VAL A 26 34.86 -4.35 -1.50
C VAL A 26 33.59 -4.55 -0.69
N ARG A 27 32.70 -3.56 -0.68
CA ARG A 27 31.38 -3.67 -0.04
C ARG A 27 30.39 -4.17 -1.08
N VAL A 28 29.83 -5.36 -0.84
CA VAL A 28 28.84 -5.98 -1.70
C VAL A 28 27.44 -5.64 -1.18
N ARG A 29 26.66 -4.85 -1.93
CA ARG A 29 25.24 -4.59 -1.63
C ARG A 29 24.35 -5.48 -2.49
N ARG A 30 23.41 -6.20 -1.87
CA ARG A 30 22.35 -6.96 -2.56
C ARG A 30 21.27 -6.00 -3.09
N ARG A 31 20.98 -6.04 -4.39
CA ARG A 31 19.89 -5.32 -5.07
C ARG A 31 18.57 -6.11 -4.99
N LEU A 32 17.44 -5.45 -5.25
CA LEU A 32 16.19 -6.15 -5.52
C LEU A 32 16.36 -7.05 -6.75
N PRO A 33 15.68 -8.21 -6.79
CA PRO A 33 15.65 -9.01 -8.00
C PRO A 33 14.96 -8.23 -9.12
N ASP A 34 15.53 -8.34 -10.32
CA ASP A 34 15.00 -7.71 -11.53
C ASP A 34 13.61 -8.31 -11.83
N PHE A 35 12.56 -7.49 -11.70
CA PHE A 35 11.12 -7.83 -11.70
C PHE A 35 10.56 -8.39 -13.02
N LEU A 36 11.50 -8.69 -13.88
CA LEU A 36 11.41 -8.75 -15.31
C LEU A 36 11.51 -10.20 -15.79
N GLN A 37 12.05 -11.08 -14.95
CA GLN A 37 12.33 -12.47 -15.33
C GLN A 37 11.26 -13.47 -14.90
N SER A 38 10.34 -13.15 -13.97
CA SER A 38 9.57 -14.18 -13.25
C SER A 38 8.05 -14.14 -13.38
N VAL A 39 7.49 -14.19 -14.60
CA VAL A 39 6.02 -14.22 -14.74
C VAL A 39 5.52 -15.10 -15.88
N ASN A 40 5.02 -16.30 -15.56
CA ASN A 40 4.48 -17.22 -16.58
C ASN A 40 3.11 -17.86 -16.26
N LEU A 41 2.60 -17.82 -15.02
CA LEU A 41 1.42 -18.65 -14.66
C LEU A 41 0.18 -17.89 -14.10
N LYS A 42 0.32 -16.66 -13.59
CA LYS A 42 -0.83 -15.91 -13.04
C LYS A 42 -1.68 -15.18 -14.08
N TYR A 43 -1.11 -14.81 -15.23
CA TYR A 43 -1.79 -14.01 -16.25
C TYR A 43 -2.92 -14.75 -16.98
N VAL A 44 -2.79 -16.07 -17.15
CA VAL A 44 -3.84 -16.88 -17.79
C VAL A 44 -5.14 -16.83 -16.99
N LYS A 45 -5.07 -16.88 -15.65
CA LYS A 45 -6.28 -16.85 -14.80
C LYS A 45 -7.01 -15.49 -14.81
N LEU A 46 -6.28 -14.38 -14.91
CA LEU A 46 -6.89 -13.04 -14.89
C LEU A 46 -7.62 -12.75 -16.22
N GLY A 47 -7.02 -13.15 -17.35
CA GLY A 47 -7.67 -13.08 -18.66
C GLY A 47 -8.98 -13.87 -18.71
N TYR A 48 -8.99 -15.09 -18.16
CA TYR A 48 -10.22 -15.91 -18.05
C TYR A 48 -11.30 -15.24 -17.18
N HIS A 49 -10.92 -14.62 -16.06
CA HIS A 49 -11.91 -13.97 -15.18
C HIS A 49 -12.54 -12.73 -15.80
N TYR A 50 -11.76 -11.93 -16.54
CA TYR A 50 -12.27 -10.79 -17.30
C TYR A 50 -13.23 -11.24 -18.42
N LEU A 51 -12.85 -12.30 -19.15
CA LEU A 51 -13.64 -12.84 -20.25
C LEU A 51 -14.96 -13.45 -19.75
N ILE A 52 -14.97 -14.12 -18.59
CA ILE A 52 -16.17 -14.68 -17.96
C ILE A 52 -17.07 -13.58 -17.36
N SER A 53 -16.50 -12.60 -16.65
CA SER A 53 -17.26 -11.51 -16.04
C SER A 53 -17.92 -10.57 -17.05
N HIS A 54 -17.30 -10.41 -18.22
CA HIS A 54 -17.83 -9.61 -19.32
C HIS A 54 -18.45 -10.44 -20.46
N ALA A 55 -18.52 -11.78 -20.31
CA ALA A 55 -19.02 -12.70 -21.34
C ALA A 55 -20.42 -12.34 -21.82
N VAL A 56 -21.30 -11.94 -20.92
CA VAL A 56 -22.67 -11.54 -21.26
C VAL A 56 -22.66 -10.31 -22.16
N TYR A 57 -21.87 -9.28 -21.86
CA TYR A 57 -21.76 -8.08 -22.69
C TYR A 57 -21.05 -8.36 -24.02
N LEU A 58 -19.96 -9.15 -23.98
CA LEU A 58 -19.20 -9.55 -25.17
C LEU A 58 -19.99 -10.48 -26.10
N ALA A 59 -20.97 -11.22 -25.60
CA ALA A 59 -21.86 -12.04 -26.41
C ALA A 59 -23.09 -11.25 -26.89
N THR A 60 -23.70 -10.44 -26.02
CA THR A 60 -24.96 -9.73 -26.34
C THR A 60 -24.76 -8.49 -27.19
N ILE A 61 -23.68 -7.72 -27.01
CA ILE A 61 -23.45 -6.50 -27.79
C ILE A 61 -23.19 -6.82 -29.26
N PRO A 62 -22.34 -7.78 -29.65
CA PRO A 62 -22.19 -8.14 -31.06
C PRO A 62 -23.47 -8.69 -31.66
N VAL A 63 -24.25 -9.49 -30.92
CA VAL A 63 -25.55 -9.99 -31.40
C VAL A 63 -26.53 -8.83 -31.61
N LEU A 64 -26.62 -7.89 -30.68
CA LEU A 64 -27.44 -6.69 -30.83
C LEU A 64 -26.97 -5.83 -32.00
N VAL A 65 -25.67 -5.57 -32.13
CA VAL A 65 -25.10 -4.82 -33.24
C VAL A 65 -25.37 -5.52 -34.57
N LEU A 66 -25.25 -6.84 -34.64
CA LEU A 66 -25.45 -7.64 -35.86
C LEU A 66 -26.94 -7.70 -36.24
N VAL A 67 -27.84 -7.80 -35.28
CA VAL A 67 -29.30 -7.71 -35.50
C VAL A 67 -29.68 -6.29 -35.99
N PHE A 68 -29.21 -5.25 -35.30
CA PHE A 68 -29.46 -3.86 -35.71
C PHE A 68 -28.84 -3.52 -37.08
N SER A 69 -27.63 -4.01 -37.37
CA SER A 69 -26.96 -3.76 -38.65
C SER A 69 -27.51 -4.61 -39.80
N ALA A 70 -28.05 -5.81 -39.53
CA ALA A 70 -28.79 -6.60 -40.51
C ALA A 70 -30.14 -5.94 -40.87
N GLU A 71 -30.85 -5.37 -39.88
CA GLU A 71 -32.05 -4.56 -40.16
C GLU A 71 -31.72 -3.28 -40.93
N LEU A 72 -30.64 -2.57 -40.57
CA LEU A 72 -30.19 -1.35 -41.25
C LEU A 72 -29.65 -1.60 -42.66
N GLY A 73 -28.99 -2.74 -42.90
CA GLY A 73 -28.42 -3.13 -44.19
C GLY A 73 -29.44 -3.69 -45.20
N SER A 74 -30.60 -4.13 -44.71
CA SER A 74 -31.71 -4.65 -45.52
C SER A 74 -32.55 -3.55 -46.21
N LEU A 75 -32.38 -2.27 -45.85
CA LEU A 75 -33.35 -1.22 -46.15
C LEU A 75 -32.74 -0.04 -46.92
N GLY A 76 -32.82 -0.12 -48.25
CA GLY A 76 -32.62 1.02 -49.15
C GLY A 76 -33.79 2.00 -49.10
N GLY A 77 -33.83 2.89 -48.09
CA GLY A 77 -34.68 4.10 -48.12
C GLY A 77 -35.28 4.52 -46.77
N ARG A 78 -34.87 5.69 -46.25
CA ARG A 78 -35.37 6.28 -44.98
C ARG A 78 -36.89 6.46 -44.90
N ARG A 79 -37.59 6.63 -46.04
CA ARG A 79 -39.07 6.79 -46.06
C ARG A 79 -39.83 5.46 -45.98
N GLU A 80 -39.26 4.37 -46.49
CA GLU A 80 -39.82 3.02 -46.33
C GLU A 80 -39.52 2.45 -44.95
N LEU A 81 -38.43 2.88 -44.30
CA LEU A 81 -38.12 2.55 -42.91
C LEU A 81 -39.25 2.98 -41.97
N TRP A 82 -39.70 4.24 -42.04
CA TRP A 82 -40.77 4.74 -41.18
C TRP A 82 -42.13 4.09 -41.48
N ARG A 83 -42.40 3.71 -42.74
CA ARG A 83 -43.66 3.03 -43.11
C ARG A 83 -43.66 1.55 -42.76
N LYS A 84 -42.57 0.81 -43.03
CA LYS A 84 -42.42 -0.61 -42.63
C LYS A 84 -42.30 -0.77 -41.13
N VAL A 85 -41.57 0.09 -40.44
CA VAL A 85 -41.55 0.09 -38.97
C VAL A 85 -42.95 0.41 -38.43
N TRP A 86 -43.75 1.29 -39.06
CA TRP A 86 -45.11 1.57 -38.60
C TRP A 86 -46.14 0.48 -38.95
N GLU A 87 -45.98 -0.21 -40.09
CA GLU A 87 -46.88 -1.29 -40.54
C GLU A 87 -46.50 -2.67 -39.96
N GLU A 88 -45.21 -2.96 -39.71
CA GLU A 88 -44.72 -4.19 -39.05
C GLU A 88 -44.61 -4.03 -37.53
N ALA A 89 -44.58 -2.80 -36.98
CA ALA A 89 -44.73 -2.57 -35.53
C ALA A 89 -46.17 -2.68 -35.02
N SER A 90 -47.06 -3.32 -35.79
CA SER A 90 -48.12 -4.15 -35.21
C SER A 90 -47.53 -5.42 -34.59
N TYR A 91 -46.42 -5.31 -33.85
CA TYR A 91 -45.99 -6.38 -32.95
C TYR A 91 -47.03 -6.47 -31.83
N ASP A 92 -47.46 -7.70 -31.56
CA ASP A 92 -48.26 -8.08 -30.40
C ASP A 92 -47.73 -7.31 -29.18
N LEU A 93 -48.57 -6.51 -28.54
CA LEU A 93 -48.23 -5.67 -27.37
C LEU A 93 -47.41 -6.46 -26.34
N ALA A 94 -47.64 -7.77 -26.25
CA ALA A 94 -46.87 -8.72 -25.46
C ALA A 94 -45.35 -8.74 -25.76
N THR A 95 -44.94 -8.67 -27.03
CA THR A 95 -43.52 -8.72 -27.45
C THR A 95 -42.78 -7.44 -27.03
N VAL A 96 -43.38 -6.27 -27.24
CA VAL A 96 -42.81 -4.98 -26.80
C VAL A 96 -42.71 -4.92 -25.28
N LEU A 97 -43.77 -5.35 -24.57
CA LEU A 97 -43.75 -5.44 -23.10
C LEU A 97 -42.72 -6.45 -22.60
N ALA A 98 -42.50 -7.57 -23.31
CA ALA A 98 -41.49 -8.56 -22.96
C ALA A 98 -40.06 -8.01 -23.10
N PHE A 99 -39.73 -7.34 -24.21
CA PHE A 99 -38.42 -6.71 -24.40
C PHE A 99 -38.18 -5.58 -23.39
N PHE A 100 -39.20 -4.76 -23.11
CA PHE A 100 -39.12 -3.74 -22.07
C PHE A 100 -38.92 -4.36 -20.68
N GLY A 101 -39.63 -5.45 -20.38
CA GLY A 101 -39.45 -6.22 -19.14
C GLY A 101 -38.05 -6.77 -18.98
N VAL A 102 -37.48 -7.37 -20.04
CA VAL A 102 -36.08 -7.87 -20.05
C VAL A 102 -35.10 -6.72 -19.90
N LEU A 103 -35.31 -5.59 -20.56
CA LEU A 103 -34.46 -4.41 -20.43
C LEU A 103 -34.49 -3.87 -19.00
N VAL A 104 -35.67 -3.64 -18.42
CA VAL A 104 -35.82 -3.16 -17.04
C VAL A 104 -35.23 -4.15 -16.05
N PHE A 105 -35.45 -5.45 -16.24
CA PHE A 105 -34.85 -6.50 -15.42
C PHE A 105 -33.33 -6.47 -15.51
N THR A 106 -32.76 -6.43 -16.72
CA THR A 106 -31.31 -6.39 -16.95
C THR A 106 -30.70 -5.15 -16.34
N VAL A 107 -31.31 -3.99 -16.54
CA VAL A 107 -30.87 -2.70 -15.94
C VAL A 107 -30.97 -2.76 -14.41
N SER A 108 -32.05 -3.31 -13.86
CA SER A 108 -32.23 -3.45 -12.41
C SER A 108 -31.20 -4.39 -11.80
N VAL A 109 -31.01 -5.57 -12.39
CA VAL A 109 -29.97 -6.53 -11.97
C VAL A 109 -28.60 -5.89 -12.07
N TYR A 110 -28.29 -5.19 -13.16
CA TYR A 110 -27.03 -4.47 -13.32
C TYR A 110 -26.79 -3.46 -12.19
N PHE A 111 -27.77 -2.62 -11.84
CA PHE A 111 -27.63 -1.64 -10.77
C PHE A 111 -27.59 -2.26 -9.37
N LEU A 112 -28.27 -3.40 -9.16
CA LEU A 112 -28.29 -4.12 -7.88
C LEU A 112 -27.04 -4.98 -7.66
N SER A 113 -26.43 -5.49 -8.74
CA SER A 113 -25.22 -6.30 -8.69
C SER A 113 -23.92 -5.47 -8.65
N ARG A 114 -23.99 -4.17 -8.93
CA ARG A 114 -22.84 -3.27 -8.85
C ARG A 114 -22.40 -3.07 -7.39
N PRO A 115 -21.11 -3.23 -7.07
CA PRO A 115 -20.61 -2.88 -5.73
C PRO A 115 -20.83 -1.39 -5.47
N LYS A 116 -21.11 -1.05 -4.22
CA LYS A 116 -21.33 0.35 -3.85
C LYS A 116 -20.01 1.11 -3.97
N PRO A 117 -20.02 2.35 -4.48
CA PRO A 117 -18.82 3.17 -4.48
C PRO A 117 -18.41 3.47 -3.02
N ILE A 118 -17.11 3.52 -2.78
CA ILE A 118 -16.54 3.89 -1.49
C ILE A 118 -15.75 5.16 -1.68
N TYR A 119 -16.09 6.14 -0.85
CA TYR A 119 -15.58 7.49 -0.90
C TYR A 119 -14.64 7.72 0.27
N LEU A 120 -13.46 8.25 -0.01
CA LEU A 120 -12.62 8.90 0.99
C LEU A 120 -13.15 10.32 1.15
N ILE A 121 -13.74 10.57 2.31
CA ILE A 121 -14.33 11.85 2.66
C ILE A 121 -13.25 12.85 3.03
N ASP A 122 -12.50 12.53 4.08
CA ASP A 122 -11.33 13.28 4.48
C ASP A 122 -10.38 12.40 5.29
N PHE A 123 -9.20 12.93 5.60
CA PHE A 123 -8.22 12.35 6.47
C PHE A 123 -7.58 13.44 7.35
N ALA A 124 -7.03 13.00 8.48
CA ALA A 124 -6.22 13.81 9.38
C ALA A 124 -4.97 13.02 9.79
N CYS A 125 -3.88 13.74 10.02
CA CYS A 125 -2.62 13.16 10.46
C CYS A 125 -2.16 13.89 11.71
N TYR A 126 -1.96 13.16 12.81
CA TYR A 126 -1.48 13.77 14.05
C TYR A 126 -0.10 14.39 13.81
N ARG A 127 -0.01 15.70 14.01
CA ARG A 127 1.26 16.43 14.05
C ARG A 127 1.67 16.60 15.52
N PRO A 128 2.73 15.91 15.97
CA PRO A 128 3.21 16.08 17.33
C PRO A 128 3.70 17.52 17.56
N PRO A 129 3.64 18.01 18.81
CA PRO A 129 4.12 19.35 19.15
C PRO A 129 5.64 19.49 18.96
N ASP A 130 6.08 20.73 18.75
CA ASP A 130 7.45 21.04 18.35
C ASP A 130 8.49 20.72 19.45
N ASP A 131 8.09 20.57 20.71
CA ASP A 131 8.94 20.14 21.83
C ASP A 131 9.35 18.66 21.75
N LEU A 132 8.65 17.85 20.94
CA LEU A 132 9.00 16.46 20.65
C LEU A 132 9.91 16.31 19.41
N LYS A 133 10.31 17.42 18.77
CA LYS A 133 11.26 17.39 17.65
C LYS A 133 12.65 16.99 18.11
N VAL A 134 13.28 16.14 17.32
CA VAL A 134 14.60 15.59 17.58
C VAL A 134 15.41 15.57 16.30
N SER A 135 16.59 16.20 16.35
CA SER A 135 17.60 16.12 15.30
C SER A 135 18.36 14.80 15.37
N LYS A 136 19.01 14.40 14.26
CA LYS A 136 19.84 13.18 14.25
C LYS A 136 20.97 13.25 15.27
N GLU A 137 21.53 14.44 15.47
CA GLU A 137 22.61 14.69 16.42
C GLU A 137 22.11 14.59 17.87
N ALA A 138 20.98 15.25 18.17
CA ALA A 138 20.35 15.18 19.49
C ALA A 138 19.95 13.74 19.84
N PHE A 139 19.43 12.97 18.87
CA PHE A 139 19.14 11.54 19.05
C PHE A 139 20.38 10.75 19.47
N VAL A 140 21.51 10.93 18.76
CA VAL A 140 22.75 10.19 19.05
C VAL A 140 23.33 10.60 20.41
N GLU A 141 23.27 11.90 20.74
CA GLU A 141 23.72 12.41 22.03
C GLU A 141 22.87 11.88 23.18
N GLN A 142 21.54 11.87 23.03
CA GLN A 142 20.62 11.32 24.03
C GLN A 142 20.78 9.80 24.18
N ALA A 143 20.97 9.07 23.07
CA ALA A 143 21.28 7.64 23.13
C ALA A 143 22.56 7.39 23.96
N ARG A 144 23.61 8.20 23.77
CA ARG A 144 24.84 8.12 24.57
C ARG A 144 24.60 8.48 26.04
N LYS A 145 23.89 9.59 26.31
CA LYS A 145 23.57 10.06 27.67
C LYS A 145 22.68 9.09 28.44
N SER A 146 21.84 8.31 27.76
CA SER A 146 20.94 7.34 28.40
C SER A 146 21.68 6.22 29.13
N GLY A 147 22.95 5.96 28.78
CA GLY A 147 23.73 4.84 29.31
C GLY A 147 23.23 3.45 28.89
N LYS A 148 22.18 3.37 28.05
CA LYS A 148 21.56 2.11 27.61
C LYS A 148 22.35 1.40 26.49
N PHE A 149 23.16 2.16 25.75
CA PHE A 149 23.85 1.67 24.55
C PHE A 149 25.36 1.81 24.70
N ASP A 150 26.11 0.81 24.23
CA ASP A 150 27.56 0.94 24.10
C ASP A 150 27.96 1.82 22.91
N GLU A 151 29.19 2.33 22.93
CA GLU A 151 29.67 3.28 21.90
C GLU A 151 29.64 2.66 20.48
N ALA A 152 29.79 1.34 20.37
CA ALA A 152 29.66 0.64 19.09
C ALA A 152 28.23 0.70 18.53
N SER A 153 27.23 0.54 19.40
CA SER A 153 25.80 0.65 19.06
C SER A 153 25.40 2.09 18.76
N VAL A 154 25.89 3.06 19.53
CA VAL A 154 25.69 4.49 19.27
C VAL A 154 26.29 4.89 17.91
N ALA A 155 27.54 4.48 17.64
CA ALA A 155 28.19 4.73 16.35
C ALA A 155 27.48 4.05 15.18
N PHE A 156 26.91 2.86 15.40
CA PHE A 156 26.08 2.18 14.40
C PHE A 156 24.81 2.97 14.08
N GLN A 157 24.03 3.35 15.09
CA GLN A 157 22.80 4.15 14.93
C GLN A 157 23.09 5.48 14.22
N GLY A 158 24.16 6.18 14.62
CA GLY A 158 24.59 7.43 13.98
C GLY A 158 24.92 7.28 12.50
N ARG A 159 25.53 6.17 12.08
CA ARG A 159 25.77 5.88 10.65
C ARG A 159 24.46 5.62 9.89
N ILE A 160 23.54 4.85 10.47
CA ILE A 160 22.25 4.55 9.83
C ILE A 160 21.43 5.82 9.64
N LEU A 161 21.33 6.65 10.67
CA LEU A 161 20.59 7.93 10.64
C LEU A 161 21.09 8.86 9.53
N LYS A 162 22.41 8.99 9.35
CA LYS A 162 23.00 9.80 8.25
C LYS A 162 22.54 9.35 6.86
N SER A 163 22.29 8.06 6.67
CA SER A 163 21.87 7.47 5.39
C SER A 163 20.35 7.21 5.27
N SER A 164 19.58 7.51 6.32
CA SER A 164 18.17 7.09 6.44
C SER A 164 17.21 7.85 5.49
N GLY A 165 17.55 9.08 5.12
CA GLY A 165 16.64 10.03 4.44
C GLY A 165 15.79 10.87 5.39
N ILE A 166 15.92 10.64 6.70
CA ILE A 166 15.19 11.38 7.73
C ILE A 166 15.86 12.73 7.99
N GLY A 167 15.04 13.78 8.10
CA GLY A 167 15.47 15.14 8.42
C GLY A 167 15.76 15.36 9.91
N ASP A 168 16.11 16.58 10.26
CA ASP A 168 16.51 16.96 11.64
C ASP A 168 15.35 17.50 12.50
N GLU A 169 14.11 17.44 11.99
CA GLU A 169 12.91 17.91 12.70
C GLU A 169 11.86 16.81 12.92
N THR A 170 12.27 15.54 12.97
CA THR A 170 11.33 14.44 13.21
C THR A 170 10.94 14.28 14.67
N TYR A 171 9.82 13.60 14.93
CA TYR A 171 9.24 13.52 16.25
C TYR A 171 9.48 12.18 16.92
N MET A 172 9.81 12.21 18.22
CA MET A 172 10.02 11.03 19.04
C MET A 172 9.26 11.16 20.35
N PRO A 173 8.70 10.06 20.89
CA PRO A 173 8.01 10.13 22.17
C PRO A 173 8.96 10.53 23.29
N ARG A 174 8.50 11.41 24.18
CA ARG A 174 9.29 11.92 25.30
C ARG A 174 9.90 10.80 26.15
N ALA A 175 9.16 9.72 26.38
CA ALA A 175 9.61 8.59 27.21
C ALA A 175 10.88 7.91 26.66
N VAL A 176 11.09 7.91 25.34
CA VAL A 176 12.32 7.37 24.73
C VAL A 176 13.55 8.19 25.14
N MET A 177 13.37 9.50 25.32
CA MET A 177 14.45 10.45 25.62
C MET A 177 14.74 10.58 27.11
N LEU A 178 13.94 9.96 27.96
CA LEU A 178 14.13 9.98 29.41
C LEU A 178 14.97 8.78 29.89
N PRO A 179 15.71 8.95 31.01
CA PRO A 179 16.36 7.83 31.68
C PRO A 179 15.31 6.85 32.22
N GLY A 180 15.56 5.55 32.10
CA GLY A 180 14.66 4.47 32.56
C GLY A 180 14.03 3.65 31.43
N ASN A 181 13.23 2.65 31.79
CA ASN A 181 12.57 1.78 30.80
C ASN A 181 11.31 2.46 30.25
N CYS A 182 11.30 2.76 28.96
CA CYS A 182 10.14 3.34 28.26
C CYS A 182 9.19 2.28 27.67
N ALA A 183 9.65 1.03 27.50
CA ALA A 183 8.87 -0.04 26.90
C ALA A 183 7.88 -0.66 27.91
N THR A 184 6.93 0.16 28.38
CA THR A 184 5.92 -0.24 29.37
C THR A 184 4.50 -0.05 28.83
N MET A 185 3.55 -0.77 29.42
CA MET A 185 2.13 -0.61 29.09
C MET A 185 1.62 0.81 29.37
N LYS A 186 2.16 1.49 30.39
CA LYS A 186 1.76 2.85 30.76
C LYS A 186 2.15 3.84 29.67
N GLU A 187 3.42 3.83 29.27
CA GLU A 187 3.92 4.73 28.22
C GLU A 187 3.29 4.43 26.86
N GLY A 188 3.13 3.15 26.50
CA GLY A 188 2.46 2.76 25.25
C GLY A 188 0.99 3.20 25.19
N ARG A 189 0.26 3.16 26.32
CA ARG A 189 -1.12 3.70 26.38
C ARG A 189 -1.16 5.23 26.30
N ALA A 190 -0.19 5.90 26.91
CA ALA A 190 -0.11 7.37 26.89
C ALA A 190 0.17 7.86 25.46
N GLU A 191 1.19 7.30 24.80
CA GLU A 191 1.52 7.57 23.39
C GLU A 191 0.32 7.28 22.48
N ALA A 192 -0.30 6.09 22.61
CA ALA A 192 -1.46 5.73 21.80
C ALA A 192 -2.63 6.71 21.97
N SER A 193 -2.93 7.11 23.21
CA SER A 193 -4.01 8.06 23.48
C SER A 193 -3.73 9.41 22.85
N GLU A 194 -2.50 9.92 23.00
CA GLU A 194 -2.09 11.20 22.45
C GLU A 194 -2.24 11.24 20.93
N VAL A 195 -1.63 10.28 20.23
CA VAL A 195 -1.58 10.30 18.76
C VAL A 195 -2.93 9.93 18.13
N ILE A 196 -3.65 8.95 18.69
CA ILE A 196 -4.93 8.51 18.14
C ILE A 196 -6.01 9.58 18.34
N PHE A 197 -6.12 10.13 19.56
CA PHE A 197 -7.13 11.15 19.83
C PHE A 197 -6.82 12.43 19.07
N GLY A 198 -5.56 12.86 19.00
CA GLY A 198 -5.18 14.03 18.20
C GLY A 198 -5.58 13.90 16.72
N ALA A 199 -5.35 12.74 16.08
CA ALA A 199 -5.77 12.52 14.70
C ALA A 199 -7.30 12.46 14.53
N LEU A 200 -8.01 11.82 15.47
CA LEU A 200 -9.46 11.67 15.40
C LEU A 200 -10.21 12.96 15.70
N ASP A 201 -9.72 13.77 16.64
CA ASP A 201 -10.30 15.07 16.98
C ASP A 201 -10.27 16.00 15.76
N GLU A 202 -9.13 16.10 15.08
CA GLU A 202 -8.99 16.86 13.84
C GLU A 202 -9.91 16.31 12.74
N LEU A 203 -9.97 14.98 12.56
CA LEU A 203 -10.81 14.35 11.54
C LEU A 203 -12.30 14.66 11.77
N PHE A 204 -12.79 14.49 13.00
CA PHE A 204 -14.19 14.71 13.34
C PHE A 204 -14.60 16.18 13.24
N ASP A 205 -13.71 17.10 13.64
CA ASP A 205 -13.94 18.53 13.49
C ASP A 205 -14.00 18.94 12.01
N LYS A 206 -13.00 18.52 11.22
CA LYS A 206 -12.91 18.80 9.78
C LYS A 206 -14.11 18.27 9.00
N CYS A 207 -14.56 17.06 9.31
CA CYS A 207 -15.69 16.43 8.62
C CYS A 207 -17.06 16.82 9.20
N ARG A 208 -17.09 17.50 10.35
CA ARG A 208 -18.33 17.81 11.11
C ARG A 208 -19.20 16.58 11.36
N ILE A 209 -18.57 15.44 11.65
CA ILE A 209 -19.25 14.17 11.91
C ILE A 209 -19.09 13.82 13.37
N ARG A 210 -20.20 13.45 14.02
CA ARG A 210 -20.16 13.02 15.41
C ARG A 210 -19.59 11.60 15.47
N PRO A 211 -18.76 11.27 16.48
CA PRO A 211 -18.26 9.90 16.64
C PRO A 211 -19.36 8.84 16.72
N LYS A 212 -20.56 9.20 17.22
CA LYS A 212 -21.74 8.32 17.27
C LYS A 212 -22.33 7.96 15.90
N ASP A 213 -22.05 8.75 14.86
CA ASP A 213 -22.55 8.49 13.50
C ASP A 213 -21.67 7.48 12.75
N VAL A 214 -20.45 7.22 13.24
CA VAL A 214 -19.52 6.23 12.71
C VAL A 214 -20.04 4.82 13.00
N GLY A 215 -20.05 3.97 11.98
CA GLY A 215 -20.55 2.62 12.10
C GLY A 215 -19.53 1.52 12.09
N ILE A 216 -18.37 1.78 11.49
CA ILE A 216 -17.25 0.85 11.41
C ILE A 216 -16.02 1.60 11.92
N LEU A 217 -15.28 1.00 12.84
CA LEU A 217 -14.01 1.50 13.32
C LEU A 217 -12.96 0.41 13.12
N VAL A 218 -11.90 0.73 12.38
CA VAL A 218 -10.74 -0.15 12.21
C VAL A 218 -9.53 0.58 12.75
N VAL A 219 -8.99 0.14 13.88
CA VAL A 219 -7.73 0.65 14.43
C VAL A 219 -6.64 -0.36 14.15
N ASN A 220 -5.49 0.08 13.67
CA ASN A 220 -4.34 -0.78 13.46
C ASN A 220 -3.11 -0.24 14.18
N CYS A 221 -2.40 -1.15 14.85
CA CYS A 221 -1.12 -0.93 15.51
C CYS A 221 -0.39 -2.26 15.61
N SER A 222 0.83 -2.34 15.06
CA SER A 222 1.44 -3.64 14.82
C SER A 222 1.90 -4.32 16.09
N LEU A 223 2.65 -3.60 16.93
CA LEU A 223 3.39 -4.23 18.03
C LEU A 223 2.80 -3.94 19.41
N PHE A 224 1.98 -2.89 19.55
CA PHE A 224 1.28 -2.60 20.80
C PHE A 224 -0.20 -3.00 20.75
N ASN A 225 -0.48 -4.19 21.27
CA ASN A 225 -1.83 -4.77 21.28
C ASN A 225 -2.30 -5.04 22.73
N PRO A 226 -2.73 -4.00 23.46
CA PRO A 226 -3.18 -4.14 24.84
C PRO A 226 -4.56 -4.82 24.94
N THR A 227 -4.88 -5.32 26.14
CA THR A 227 -6.25 -5.67 26.54
C THR A 227 -6.70 -4.68 27.63
N PRO A 228 -7.82 -3.96 27.48
CA PRO A 228 -8.64 -3.80 26.26
C PRO A 228 -7.85 -3.20 25.07
N SER A 229 -8.33 -3.46 23.85
CA SER A 229 -7.70 -3.06 22.58
C SER A 229 -7.67 -1.54 22.37
N LEU A 230 -6.87 -1.08 21.40
CA LEU A 230 -6.85 0.34 21.03
C LEU A 230 -8.18 0.78 20.40
N SER A 231 -8.83 -0.11 19.64
CA SER A 231 -10.18 0.16 19.13
C SER A 231 -11.22 0.30 20.26
N ALA A 232 -11.11 -0.48 21.34
CA ALA A 232 -11.97 -0.33 22.52
C ALA A 232 -11.67 0.97 23.28
N LEU A 233 -10.40 1.40 23.33
CA LEU A 233 -9.99 2.68 23.89
C LEU A 233 -10.64 3.86 23.16
N VAL A 234 -10.67 3.83 21.82
CA VAL A 234 -11.37 4.84 21.00
C VAL A 234 -12.88 4.83 21.25
N VAL A 235 -13.52 3.66 21.21
CA VAL A 235 -14.97 3.53 21.46
C VAL A 235 -15.35 4.09 22.82
N ASN A 236 -14.57 3.78 23.86
CA ASN A 236 -14.81 4.27 25.21
C ASN A 236 -14.55 5.78 25.35
N HIS A 237 -13.51 6.33 24.70
CA HIS A 237 -13.18 7.75 24.79
C HIS A 237 -14.29 8.61 24.16
N TYR A 238 -14.67 8.31 22.92
CA TYR A 238 -15.65 9.10 22.16
C TYR A 238 -17.11 8.75 22.43
N LYS A 239 -17.38 7.77 23.31
CA LYS A 239 -18.72 7.27 23.62
C LYS A 239 -19.50 6.94 22.34
N MET A 240 -18.86 6.17 21.46
CA MET A 240 -19.44 5.73 20.19
C MET A 240 -20.70 4.88 20.42
N ARG A 241 -21.48 4.68 19.36
CA ARG A 241 -22.73 3.91 19.41
C ARG A 241 -22.50 2.45 19.83
N GLY A 242 -23.46 1.86 20.55
CA GLY A 242 -23.34 0.50 21.09
C GLY A 242 -23.28 -0.63 20.06
N ASN A 243 -23.65 -0.37 18.80
CA ASN A 243 -23.58 -1.32 17.69
C ASN A 243 -22.48 -0.97 16.67
N VAL A 244 -21.43 -0.27 17.10
CA VAL A 244 -20.25 -0.01 16.25
C VAL A 244 -19.52 -1.32 15.95
N LEU A 245 -19.19 -1.56 14.68
CA LEU A 245 -18.32 -2.67 14.29
C LEU A 245 -16.87 -2.25 14.51
N SER A 246 -16.27 -2.73 15.61
CA SER A 246 -14.93 -2.33 16.05
C SER A 246 -13.91 -3.43 15.83
N TYR A 247 -12.84 -3.12 15.08
CA TYR A 247 -11.76 -4.03 14.74
C TYR A 247 -10.42 -3.45 15.19
N ASN A 248 -9.59 -4.31 15.81
CA ASN A 248 -8.20 -3.97 16.16
C ASN A 248 -7.26 -4.90 15.41
N LEU A 249 -6.45 -4.34 14.52
CA LEU A 249 -5.53 -5.07 13.66
C LEU A 249 -4.10 -4.95 14.20
N GLY A 250 -3.45 -6.09 14.45
CA GLY A 250 -2.08 -6.16 14.95
C GLY A 250 -1.19 -7.06 14.09
N GLY A 251 0.13 -6.94 14.26
CA GLY A 251 1.13 -7.83 13.63
C GLY A 251 1.32 -7.69 12.12
N MET A 252 0.80 -6.64 11.48
CA MET A 252 0.88 -6.47 10.00
C MET A 252 1.93 -5.44 9.53
N GLY A 253 2.57 -4.72 10.45
CA GLY A 253 3.65 -3.78 10.17
C GLY A 253 3.21 -2.59 9.32
N CYS A 254 4.16 -2.05 8.56
CA CYS A 254 3.96 -0.89 7.68
C CYS A 254 2.90 -1.08 6.57
N SER A 255 2.39 -2.30 6.35
CA SER A 255 1.32 -2.57 5.38
C SER A 255 -0.09 -2.44 5.98
N ALA A 256 -0.19 -2.27 7.30
CA ALA A 256 -1.45 -2.35 8.03
C ALA A 256 -2.48 -1.29 7.61
N GLY A 257 -2.06 -0.07 7.22
CA GLY A 257 -2.99 0.96 6.76
C GLY A 257 -3.79 0.56 5.53
N VAL A 258 -3.13 0.04 4.49
CA VAL A 258 -3.82 -0.43 3.26
C VAL A 258 -4.68 -1.66 3.54
N ILE A 259 -4.23 -2.56 4.43
CA ILE A 259 -5.03 -3.73 4.84
C ILE A 259 -6.27 -3.30 5.64
N ALA A 260 -6.16 -2.26 6.46
CA ALA A 260 -7.28 -1.71 7.21
C ALA A 260 -8.29 -1.03 6.28
N LEU A 261 -7.84 -0.35 5.22
CA LEU A 261 -8.71 0.16 4.16
C LEU A 261 -9.43 -0.97 3.40
N ASP A 262 -8.75 -2.09 3.12
CA ASP A 262 -9.33 -3.28 2.50
C ASP A 262 -10.46 -3.88 3.35
N LEU A 263 -10.22 -4.02 4.66
CA LEU A 263 -11.25 -4.47 5.61
C LEU A 263 -12.41 -3.48 5.71
N ALA A 264 -12.12 -2.18 5.82
CA ALA A 264 -13.14 -1.15 5.87
C ALA A 264 -13.99 -1.12 4.60
N ARG A 265 -13.38 -1.37 3.43
CA ARG A 265 -14.07 -1.52 2.15
C ARG A 265 -15.10 -2.64 2.22
N ASP A 266 -14.69 -3.83 2.64
CA ASP A 266 -15.58 -4.99 2.72
C ASP A 266 -16.72 -4.78 3.72
N MET A 267 -16.41 -4.14 4.86
CA MET A 267 -17.42 -3.78 5.85
C MET A 267 -18.40 -2.73 5.31
N LEU A 268 -17.95 -1.75 4.52
CA LEU A 268 -18.83 -0.79 3.86
C LEU A 268 -19.65 -1.44 2.75
N GLN A 269 -19.16 -2.45 2.03
CA GLN A 269 -19.99 -3.20 1.09
C GLN A 269 -21.14 -3.91 1.81
N ALA A 270 -20.83 -4.56 2.94
CA ALA A 270 -21.80 -5.28 3.76
C ALA A 270 -22.80 -4.37 4.50
N ASN A 271 -22.40 -3.14 4.85
CA ASN A 271 -23.21 -2.22 5.67
C ASN A 271 -23.62 -0.96 4.88
N PRO A 272 -24.83 -0.92 4.26
CA PRO A 272 -25.30 0.25 3.52
C PRO A 272 -25.36 1.53 4.37
N ASN A 273 -25.11 2.67 3.73
CA ASN A 273 -25.28 4.01 4.29
C ASN A 273 -24.50 4.26 5.60
N SER A 274 -23.29 3.73 5.69
CA SER A 274 -22.44 3.80 6.89
C SER A 274 -21.20 4.66 6.67
N TYR A 275 -20.63 5.13 7.78
CA TYR A 275 -19.28 5.69 7.83
C TYR A 275 -18.33 4.66 8.42
N ALA A 276 -17.13 4.56 7.85
CA ALA A 276 -16.03 3.82 8.42
C ALA A 276 -14.88 4.75 8.74
N VAL A 277 -14.28 4.61 9.92
CA VAL A 277 -13.06 5.30 10.30
C VAL A 277 -11.93 4.30 10.41
N VAL A 278 -10.85 4.55 9.70
CA VAL A 278 -9.60 3.77 9.77
C VAL A 278 -8.57 4.62 10.49
N VAL A 279 -7.97 4.08 11.55
CA VAL A 279 -6.88 4.73 12.30
C VAL A 279 -5.64 3.85 12.22
N SER A 280 -4.53 4.43 11.76
CA SER A 280 -3.22 3.79 11.69
C SER A 280 -2.24 4.49 12.63
N THR A 281 -1.48 3.72 13.41
CA THR A 281 -0.45 4.25 14.32
C THR A 281 0.49 3.15 14.81
N GLU A 282 1.66 3.51 15.32
CA GLU A 282 2.62 2.60 15.93
C GLU A 282 3.23 3.21 17.19
N MET A 283 3.34 2.42 18.26
CA MET A 283 3.87 2.90 19.53
C MET A 283 5.38 2.75 19.58
N VAL A 284 6.10 3.83 19.31
CA VAL A 284 7.56 3.83 19.28
C VAL A 284 8.13 3.55 20.67
N THR A 285 7.47 4.02 21.75
CA THR A 285 7.89 3.75 23.13
C THR A 285 7.91 2.27 23.45
N PHE A 286 6.83 1.55 23.13
CA PHE A 286 6.66 0.14 23.49
C PHE A 286 7.60 -0.79 22.71
N ASN A 287 8.07 -0.31 21.56
CA ASN A 287 8.93 -1.07 20.64
C ASN A 287 10.41 -0.73 20.80
N TRP A 288 10.76 0.14 21.76
CA TRP A 288 12.11 0.62 21.92
C TRP A 288 13.06 -0.49 22.38
N TYR A 289 14.01 -0.84 21.51
CA TYR A 289 14.99 -1.87 21.80
C TYR A 289 16.23 -1.29 22.49
N THR A 290 16.64 -1.87 23.62
CA THR A 290 17.79 -1.39 24.42
C THR A 290 18.99 -2.33 24.40
N GLY A 291 18.94 -3.42 23.63
CA GLY A 291 20.04 -4.37 23.52
C GLY A 291 21.07 -3.97 22.47
N LYS A 292 21.91 -4.93 22.09
CA LYS A 292 23.10 -4.71 21.22
C LYS A 292 22.97 -5.29 19.82
N ASN A 293 21.90 -6.05 19.55
CA ASN A 293 21.72 -6.69 18.27
C ASN A 293 21.44 -5.64 17.18
N ARG A 294 22.32 -5.58 16.18
CA ARG A 294 22.24 -4.59 15.10
C ARG A 294 20.96 -4.69 14.27
N SER A 295 20.42 -5.89 14.06
CA SER A 295 19.16 -6.05 13.29
C SER A 295 17.97 -5.46 14.03
N MET A 296 18.00 -5.46 15.37
CA MET A 296 16.96 -4.93 16.25
C MET A 296 17.16 -3.45 16.59
N LEU A 297 18.37 -2.90 16.41
CA LEU A 297 18.65 -1.46 16.55
C LEU A 297 18.21 -0.64 15.32
N LEU A 298 18.03 -1.27 14.16
CA LEU A 298 17.56 -0.59 12.95
C LEU A 298 16.20 0.11 13.15
N PRO A 299 15.14 -0.56 13.68
CA PRO A 299 13.87 0.07 14.03
C PRO A 299 13.98 1.41 14.77
N ASN A 300 14.82 1.49 15.81
CA ASN A 300 15.02 2.72 16.60
C ASN A 300 15.49 3.90 15.76
N CYS A 301 16.22 3.64 14.66
CA CYS A 301 16.74 4.68 13.78
C CYS A 301 15.68 5.25 12.84
N PHE A 302 14.72 4.43 12.39
CA PHE A 302 13.74 4.80 11.37
C PHE A 302 12.39 5.22 11.93
N PHE A 303 11.90 4.51 12.97
CA PHE A 303 10.55 4.72 13.45
C PHE A 303 10.40 6.04 14.19
N ARG A 304 9.30 6.73 13.90
CA ARG A 304 8.91 8.02 14.49
C ARG A 304 7.45 7.97 14.89
N MET A 305 7.09 8.81 15.84
CA MET A 305 5.73 8.87 16.34
C MET A 305 4.80 9.50 15.30
N GLY A 306 3.58 8.98 15.20
CA GLY A 306 2.57 9.51 14.30
C GLY A 306 1.29 8.70 14.34
N SER A 307 0.22 9.30 13.81
CA SER A 307 -1.04 8.62 13.55
C SER A 307 -1.72 9.25 12.35
N SER A 308 -2.45 8.44 11.60
CA SER A 308 -3.39 8.92 10.59
C SER A 308 -4.78 8.38 10.86
N ALA A 309 -5.79 9.17 10.55
CA ALA A 309 -7.19 8.78 10.62
C ALA A 309 -7.86 9.12 9.28
N VAL A 310 -8.56 8.16 8.68
CA VAL A 310 -9.25 8.29 7.39
C VAL A 310 -10.73 8.01 7.58
N LEU A 311 -11.57 8.93 7.09
CA LEU A 311 -13.01 8.74 7.04
C LEU A 311 -13.44 8.26 5.65
N LEU A 312 -14.13 7.13 5.63
CA LEU A 312 -14.72 6.51 4.45
C LEU A 312 -16.26 6.51 4.52
N SER A 313 -16.92 6.61 3.37
CA SER A 313 -18.38 6.52 3.25
C SER A 313 -18.78 5.69 2.04
N ASN A 314 -19.91 4.99 2.14
CA ASN A 314 -20.59 4.38 0.99
C ASN A 314 -21.94 5.07 0.66
N ARG A 315 -22.18 6.25 1.23
CA ARG A 315 -23.42 7.01 1.02
C ARG A 315 -23.33 7.80 -0.28
N ARG A 316 -24.28 7.58 -1.19
CA ARG A 316 -24.33 8.29 -2.48
C ARG A 316 -24.33 9.82 -2.33
N ARG A 317 -24.98 10.34 -1.29
CA ARG A 317 -25.04 11.78 -0.98
C ARG A 317 -23.68 12.39 -0.63
N ASP A 318 -22.70 11.59 -0.22
CA ASP A 318 -21.38 12.10 0.17
C ASP A 318 -20.44 12.26 -1.03
N PHE A 319 -20.87 11.83 -2.23
CA PHE A 319 -20.08 11.96 -3.46
C PHE A 319 -19.64 13.40 -3.75
N GLY A 320 -20.53 14.38 -3.54
CA GLY A 320 -20.29 15.77 -3.94
C GLY A 320 -19.16 16.48 -3.17
N TRP A 321 -18.68 15.91 -2.07
CA TRP A 321 -17.62 16.49 -1.24
C TRP A 321 -16.55 15.47 -0.85
N ALA A 322 -16.57 14.28 -1.45
CA ALA A 322 -15.51 13.29 -1.30
C ALA A 322 -14.23 13.76 -1.99
N LYS A 323 -13.07 13.54 -1.36
CA LYS A 323 -11.76 13.81 -1.96
C LYS A 323 -11.39 12.78 -3.02
N TYR A 324 -11.64 11.51 -2.72
CA TYR A 324 -11.29 10.40 -3.61
C TYR A 324 -12.37 9.33 -3.61
N ARG A 325 -12.41 8.55 -4.68
CA ARG A 325 -13.16 7.30 -4.76
C ARG A 325 -12.18 6.14 -4.82
N LEU A 326 -12.44 5.12 -4.02
CA LEU A 326 -11.65 3.89 -4.03
C LEU A 326 -12.07 3.02 -5.21
N GLU A 327 -11.18 2.84 -6.18
CA GLU A 327 -11.42 1.98 -7.35
C GLU A 327 -10.90 0.55 -7.13
N HIS A 328 -9.62 0.40 -6.79
CA HIS A 328 -8.97 -0.90 -6.65
C HIS A 328 -8.09 -0.99 -5.41
N ILE A 329 -8.08 -2.15 -4.77
CA ILE A 329 -7.08 -2.54 -3.77
C ILE A 329 -6.58 -3.93 -4.16
N VAL A 330 -5.26 -4.07 -4.23
CA VAL A 330 -4.60 -5.34 -4.53
C VAL A 330 -3.68 -5.73 -3.39
N ARG A 331 -3.87 -6.95 -2.87
CA ARG A 331 -3.07 -7.50 -1.79
C ARG A 331 -2.28 -8.71 -2.27
N THR A 332 -0.98 -8.69 -2.01
CA THR A 332 -0.09 -9.84 -2.22
C THR A 332 0.43 -10.32 -0.88
N HIS A 333 0.21 -11.59 -0.54
CA HIS A 333 0.69 -12.19 0.71
C HIS A 333 1.79 -13.22 0.40
N LYS A 334 2.95 -13.06 1.05
CA LYS A 334 4.11 -13.95 0.89
C LYS A 334 4.45 -14.73 2.15
N GLY A 335 3.63 -14.68 3.21
CA GLY A 335 3.93 -15.33 4.49
C GLY A 335 3.98 -16.87 4.48
N ALA A 336 3.63 -17.54 3.37
CA ALA A 336 3.85 -18.98 3.21
C ALA A 336 5.31 -19.33 2.83
N ASP A 337 6.11 -18.34 2.44
CA ASP A 337 7.54 -18.50 2.16
C ASP A 337 8.34 -18.17 3.44
N ASP A 338 9.17 -19.11 3.90
CA ASP A 338 9.90 -18.99 5.17
C ASP A 338 10.82 -17.77 5.23
N ARG A 339 11.50 -17.44 4.11
CA ARG A 339 12.36 -16.25 4.02
C ARG A 339 11.52 -14.98 4.19
N SER A 340 10.35 -14.92 3.57
CA SER A 340 9.41 -13.82 3.69
C SER A 340 8.82 -13.71 5.09
N PHE A 341 8.46 -14.84 5.71
CA PHE A 341 7.91 -14.90 7.06
C PHE A 341 8.93 -14.46 8.13
N ARG A 342 10.19 -14.88 8.02
CA ARG A 342 11.28 -14.52 8.95
C ARG A 342 11.90 -13.15 8.68
N CYS A 343 11.36 -12.40 7.73
CA CYS A 343 12.00 -11.20 7.22
C CYS A 343 11.99 -10.03 8.23
N VAL A 344 10.85 -9.83 8.87
CA VAL A 344 10.66 -8.86 9.96
C VAL A 344 9.95 -9.61 11.07
N TYR A 345 10.66 -9.86 12.17
CA TYR A 345 10.21 -10.77 13.20
C TYR A 345 10.44 -10.18 14.59
N GLN A 346 9.44 -10.25 15.46
CA GLN A 346 9.59 -9.84 16.86
C GLN A 346 10.09 -11.03 17.67
N GLU A 347 11.25 -10.88 18.31
CA GLU A 347 11.86 -11.92 19.12
C GLU A 347 12.66 -11.33 20.27
N GLU A 348 13.09 -12.19 21.19
CA GLU A 348 14.00 -11.83 22.27
C GLU A 348 15.45 -12.04 21.83
N ASP A 349 16.33 -11.13 22.24
CA ASP A 349 17.77 -11.36 22.09
C ASP A 349 18.33 -12.31 23.17
N GLU A 350 19.65 -12.54 23.15
CA GLU A 350 20.35 -13.41 24.12
C GLU A 350 20.16 -12.96 25.58
N GLN A 351 19.84 -11.68 25.81
CA GLN A 351 19.60 -11.10 27.13
C GLN A 351 18.11 -11.04 27.47
N ARG A 352 17.24 -11.68 26.67
CA ARG A 352 15.79 -11.66 26.79
C ARG A 352 15.18 -10.27 26.63
N ILE A 353 15.87 -9.38 25.93
CA ILE A 353 15.33 -8.08 25.56
C ILE A 353 14.55 -8.25 24.27
N LYS A 354 13.24 -8.01 24.34
CA LYS A 354 12.35 -8.04 23.17
C LYS A 354 12.73 -6.94 22.18
N GLY A 355 12.89 -7.31 20.91
CA GLY A 355 13.17 -6.39 19.82
C GLY A 355 12.51 -6.82 18.51
N LEU A 356 12.49 -5.92 17.53
CA LEU A 356 12.04 -6.22 16.17
C LEU A 356 13.25 -6.47 15.27
N ALA A 357 13.55 -7.72 14.97
CA ALA A 357 14.64 -8.09 14.10
C ALA A 357 14.28 -7.86 12.62
N ILE A 358 15.11 -7.08 11.92
CA ILE A 358 15.00 -6.90 10.46
C ILE A 358 16.09 -7.71 9.77
N SER A 359 15.67 -8.66 8.92
CA SER A 359 16.57 -9.47 8.11
C SER A 359 17.27 -8.65 7.03
N ARG A 360 18.48 -9.08 6.65
CA ARG A 360 19.24 -8.48 5.53
C ARG A 360 18.56 -8.71 4.18
N ASP A 361 17.65 -9.67 4.10
CA ASP A 361 16.92 -10.03 2.90
C ASP A 361 15.66 -9.17 2.68
N VAL A 362 15.36 -8.22 3.57
CA VAL A 362 14.13 -7.40 3.53
C VAL A 362 13.93 -6.64 2.24
N MET A 363 15.02 -6.14 1.66
CA MET A 363 14.96 -5.53 0.35
C MET A 363 14.52 -6.60 -0.65
N GLU A 364 15.30 -7.65 -0.86
CA GLU A 364 15.04 -8.68 -1.86
C GLU A 364 13.61 -9.26 -1.79
N VAL A 365 13.16 -9.61 -0.58
CA VAL A 365 11.80 -10.12 -0.31
C VAL A 365 10.74 -9.07 -0.66
N GLY A 366 10.94 -7.83 -0.19
CA GLY A 366 10.03 -6.70 -0.47
C GLY A 366 9.90 -6.42 -1.96
N GLY A 367 11.01 -6.49 -2.71
CA GLY A 367 11.00 -6.36 -4.17
C GLY A 367 10.17 -7.43 -4.85
N ARG A 368 10.39 -8.71 -4.54
CA ARG A 368 9.59 -9.81 -5.13
C ARG A 368 8.11 -9.71 -4.79
N ALA A 369 7.78 -9.19 -3.60
CA ALA A 369 6.40 -8.96 -3.20
C ALA A 369 5.76 -7.82 -3.99
N LEU A 370 6.49 -6.72 -4.18
CA LEU A 370 6.07 -5.58 -4.98
C LEU A 370 5.89 -5.97 -6.46
N GLU A 371 6.84 -6.68 -7.06
CA GLU A 371 6.75 -7.21 -8.44
C GLU A 371 5.42 -7.92 -8.66
N ALA A 372 5.11 -8.87 -7.78
CA ALA A 372 3.88 -9.63 -7.85
C ALA A 372 2.62 -8.77 -7.65
N ASN A 373 2.71 -7.70 -6.85
CA ASN A 373 1.61 -6.78 -6.62
C ASN A 373 1.36 -5.89 -7.85
N ILE A 374 2.40 -5.23 -8.36
CA ILE A 374 2.34 -4.35 -9.54
C ILE A 374 1.90 -5.13 -10.78
N THR A 375 2.42 -6.34 -10.97
CA THR A 375 1.96 -7.30 -11.98
C THR A 375 0.45 -7.55 -11.92
N THR A 376 -0.11 -7.67 -10.71
CA THR A 376 -1.54 -7.93 -10.53
C THR A 376 -2.37 -6.65 -10.73
N LEU A 377 -1.80 -5.49 -10.40
CA LEU A 377 -2.45 -4.19 -10.56
C LEU A 377 -2.50 -3.72 -12.02
N GLY A 378 -1.45 -3.97 -12.81
CA GLY A 378 -1.31 -3.48 -14.19
C GLY A 378 -2.57 -3.63 -15.05
N PRO A 379 -3.15 -4.82 -15.19
CA PRO A 379 -4.36 -5.03 -16.02
C PRO A 379 -5.63 -4.33 -15.51
N LEU A 380 -5.66 -3.88 -14.25
CA LEU A 380 -6.79 -3.16 -13.66
C LEU A 380 -6.73 -1.66 -13.94
N VAL A 381 -5.54 -1.10 -14.20
CA VAL A 381 -5.31 0.35 -14.23
C VAL A 381 -4.72 0.87 -15.53
N LEU A 382 -3.98 0.04 -16.27
CA LEU A 382 -3.27 0.49 -17.47
C LEU A 382 -4.21 0.58 -18.68
N PRO A 383 -3.98 1.54 -19.59
CA PRO A 383 -4.69 1.61 -20.87
C PRO A 383 -4.55 0.33 -21.70
N PHE A 384 -5.56 0.02 -22.53
CA PHE A 384 -5.55 -1.18 -23.39
C PHE A 384 -4.33 -1.25 -24.31
N SER A 385 -3.82 -0.12 -24.81
CA SER A 385 -2.61 -0.07 -25.64
C SER A 385 -1.37 -0.61 -24.91
N GLU A 386 -1.19 -0.21 -23.65
CA GLU A 386 -0.10 -0.67 -22.78
C GLU A 386 -0.26 -2.16 -22.43
N GLN A 387 -1.49 -2.60 -22.18
CA GLN A 387 -1.77 -4.01 -21.92
C GLN A 387 -1.43 -4.87 -23.14
N LEU A 388 -1.73 -4.41 -24.36
CA LEU A 388 -1.39 -5.12 -25.60
C LEU A 388 0.12 -5.15 -25.86
N LEU A 389 0.84 -4.04 -25.61
CA LEU A 389 2.30 -3.98 -25.73
C LEU A 389 2.99 -4.93 -24.74
N PHE A 390 2.55 -4.90 -23.48
CA PHE A 390 3.06 -5.79 -22.45
C PHE A 390 2.74 -7.27 -22.77
N PHE A 391 1.52 -7.58 -23.19
CA PHE A 391 1.14 -8.94 -23.55
C PHE A 391 1.87 -9.43 -24.80
N GLY A 392 2.00 -8.57 -25.82
CA GLY A 392 2.73 -8.87 -27.06
C GLY A 392 4.21 -9.16 -26.81
N THR A 393 4.87 -8.39 -25.93
CA THR A 393 6.27 -8.65 -25.54
C THR A 393 6.43 -9.93 -24.74
N LEU A 394 5.45 -10.28 -23.88
CA LEU A 394 5.43 -11.52 -23.12
C LEU A 394 5.24 -12.74 -24.02
N VAL A 395 4.31 -12.67 -24.98
CA VAL A 395 4.08 -13.70 -26.01
C VAL A 395 5.28 -13.85 -26.92
N TRP A 396 5.88 -12.75 -27.39
CA TRP A 396 7.09 -12.77 -28.20
C TRP A 396 8.24 -13.48 -27.47
N ARG A 397 8.42 -13.20 -26.18
CA ARG A 397 9.42 -13.87 -25.37
C ARG A 397 9.10 -15.35 -25.13
N HIS A 398 7.84 -15.71 -24.96
CA HIS A 398 7.46 -17.12 -24.77
C HIS A 398 7.63 -17.94 -26.06
N LEU A 399 7.34 -17.34 -27.23
CA LEU A 399 7.44 -18.00 -28.53
C LEU A 399 8.87 -18.00 -29.10
N PHE A 400 9.65 -16.94 -28.89
CA PHE A 400 10.97 -16.75 -29.50
C PHE A 400 12.14 -16.75 -28.50
N GLY A 401 11.89 -16.79 -27.19
CA GLY A 401 12.92 -16.72 -26.14
C GLY A 401 13.39 -18.07 -25.57
N GLY A 402 13.02 -19.19 -26.19
CA GLY A 402 13.33 -20.56 -25.75
C GLY A 402 14.62 -21.19 -26.31
N GLY A 403 15.34 -20.52 -27.22
CA GLY A 403 16.56 -21.04 -27.85
C GLY A 403 17.83 -20.40 -27.29
N GLY A 404 18.74 -21.21 -26.75
CA GLY A 404 19.96 -20.75 -26.11
C GLY A 404 21.01 -20.13 -27.05
N ASP A 405 21.66 -19.12 -26.48
CA ASP A 405 23.03 -18.62 -26.66
C ASP A 405 23.44 -17.82 -27.91
N ALA A 406 24.28 -16.82 -27.60
CA ALA A 406 25.11 -15.97 -28.46
C ALA A 406 24.41 -14.97 -29.42
N GLY A 407 24.26 -13.72 -28.96
CA GLY A 407 24.52 -12.55 -29.83
C GLY A 407 23.51 -11.40 -29.83
N ALA A 408 22.24 -11.60 -29.46
CA ALA A 408 21.26 -10.52 -29.44
C ALA A 408 21.01 -10.06 -28.00
N GLY A 409 21.29 -8.78 -27.72
CA GLY A 409 21.31 -8.22 -26.36
C GLY A 409 20.08 -8.60 -25.54
N LYS A 410 20.29 -8.90 -24.24
CA LYS A 410 19.23 -9.05 -23.24
C LYS A 410 18.25 -7.89 -23.37
N THR A 411 17.16 -8.07 -24.10
CA THR A 411 16.09 -7.08 -24.19
C THR A 411 15.48 -7.02 -22.81
N ARG A 412 15.72 -5.90 -22.11
CA ARG A 412 15.07 -5.62 -20.83
C ARG A 412 13.57 -5.74 -21.08
N PRO A 413 12.84 -6.59 -20.33
CA PRO A 413 11.42 -6.74 -20.58
C PRO A 413 10.70 -5.42 -20.32
N TYR A 414 9.65 -5.24 -21.10
CA TYR A 414 8.89 -4.01 -21.17
C TYR A 414 8.31 -3.68 -19.78
N ILE A 415 8.68 -2.52 -19.25
CA ILE A 415 8.09 -1.97 -18.04
C ILE A 415 6.88 -1.17 -18.50
N PRO A 416 5.64 -1.56 -18.13
CA PRO A 416 4.48 -0.76 -18.47
C PRO A 416 4.61 0.64 -17.86
N ASP A 417 4.27 1.65 -18.64
CA ASP A 417 4.33 3.02 -18.14
C ASP A 417 3.13 3.32 -17.23
N TYR A 418 3.34 3.14 -15.92
CA TYR A 418 2.33 3.44 -14.91
C TYR A 418 2.02 4.94 -14.80
N LYS A 419 2.85 5.83 -15.35
CA LYS A 419 2.57 7.28 -15.41
C LYS A 419 1.39 7.59 -16.33
N LEU A 420 1.06 6.69 -17.25
CA LEU A 420 -0.15 6.79 -18.08
C LEU A 420 -1.43 6.45 -17.32
N ALA A 421 -1.33 5.72 -16.21
CA ALA A 421 -2.47 5.32 -15.39
C ALA A 421 -2.68 6.19 -14.15
N PHE A 422 -1.62 6.83 -13.65
CA PHE A 422 -1.66 7.58 -12.39
C PHE A 422 -1.00 8.95 -12.52
N ASP A 423 -1.72 9.98 -12.07
CA ASP A 423 -1.18 11.35 -11.97
C ASP A 423 -0.26 11.52 -10.75
N HIS A 424 -0.53 10.78 -9.67
CA HIS A 424 0.15 10.91 -8.38
C HIS A 424 0.52 9.56 -7.78
N PHE A 425 1.69 9.50 -7.15
CA PHE A 425 2.22 8.31 -6.50
C PHE A 425 2.47 8.57 -5.01
N CYS A 426 1.87 7.74 -4.16
CA CYS A 426 2.11 7.77 -2.72
C CYS A 426 2.73 6.44 -2.30
N VAL A 427 4.03 6.46 -2.03
CA VAL A 427 4.82 5.28 -1.68
C VAL A 427 5.12 5.33 -0.18
N HIS A 428 4.95 4.20 0.51
CA HIS A 428 5.26 4.11 1.93
C HIS A 428 6.74 4.50 2.20
N PRO A 429 7.00 5.51 3.04
CA PRO A 429 8.34 6.03 3.31
C PRO A 429 9.12 5.15 4.30
N ALA A 430 9.41 3.91 3.93
CA ALA A 430 10.17 2.99 4.80
C ALA A 430 11.59 3.48 5.09
N GLY A 431 12.21 4.14 4.11
CA GLY A 431 13.56 4.69 4.17
C GLY A 431 14.07 5.06 2.78
N LYS A 432 15.14 5.86 2.72
CA LYS A 432 15.67 6.39 1.45
C LYS A 432 15.98 5.31 0.42
N ALA A 433 16.64 4.23 0.84
CA ALA A 433 17.03 3.15 -0.06
C ALA A 433 15.83 2.45 -0.72
N VAL A 434 14.70 2.34 -0.01
CA VAL A 434 13.47 1.75 -0.55
C VAL A 434 12.85 2.69 -1.59
N LEU A 435 12.77 3.98 -1.30
CA LEU A 435 12.24 4.99 -2.22
C LEU A 435 13.10 5.11 -3.49
N ASP A 436 14.42 5.17 -3.35
CA ASP A 436 15.35 5.27 -4.48
C ASP A 436 15.24 4.06 -5.42
N GLU A 437 15.06 2.88 -4.84
CA GLU A 437 14.93 1.64 -5.59
C GLU A 437 13.58 1.54 -6.29
N LEU A 438 12.49 1.96 -5.63
CA LEU A 438 11.15 2.04 -6.22
C LEU A 438 11.11 3.02 -7.40
N GLN A 439 11.69 4.20 -7.22
CA GLN A 439 11.77 5.21 -8.26
C GLN A 439 12.49 4.67 -9.50
N ARG A 440 13.64 4.00 -9.30
CA ARG A 440 14.40 3.39 -10.41
C ARG A 440 13.63 2.29 -11.12
N ASN A 441 12.94 1.42 -10.37
CA ASN A 441 12.29 0.25 -10.95
C ASN A 441 10.99 0.58 -11.70
N LEU A 442 10.35 1.70 -11.37
CA LEU A 442 9.12 2.17 -12.01
C LEU A 442 9.33 3.38 -12.93
N ASP A 443 10.60 3.80 -13.12
CA ASP A 443 10.97 4.96 -13.92
C ASP A 443 10.18 6.24 -13.55
N LEU A 444 10.04 6.46 -12.24
CA LEU A 444 9.31 7.61 -11.69
C LEU A 444 10.19 8.87 -11.65
N SER A 445 9.59 10.02 -11.90
CA SER A 445 10.29 11.30 -11.76
C SER A 445 10.51 11.68 -10.29
N ASP A 446 11.36 12.68 -10.04
CA ASP A 446 11.53 13.23 -8.70
C ASP A 446 10.22 13.85 -8.18
N ASP A 447 9.44 14.51 -9.05
CA ASP A 447 8.13 15.07 -8.73
C ASP A 447 7.14 13.98 -8.29
N ASN A 448 7.14 12.81 -8.93
CA ASN A 448 6.30 11.69 -8.51
C ASN A 448 6.66 11.20 -7.09
N MET A 449 7.93 11.32 -6.70
CA MET A 449 8.45 10.83 -5.43
C MET A 449 8.45 11.89 -4.33
N GLU A 450 8.22 13.16 -4.66
CA GLU A 450 8.35 14.29 -3.75
C GLU A 450 7.55 14.09 -2.46
N ALA A 451 6.26 13.78 -2.55
CA ALA A 451 5.39 13.60 -1.38
C ALA A 451 5.92 12.52 -0.43
N SER A 452 6.40 11.40 -0.98
CA SER A 452 6.93 10.27 -0.20
C SER A 452 8.28 10.63 0.44
N ARG A 453 9.15 11.32 -0.29
CA ARG A 453 10.47 11.76 0.20
C ARG A 453 10.36 12.85 1.27
N MET A 454 9.46 13.81 1.08
CA MET A 454 9.21 14.88 2.04
C MET A 454 8.53 14.34 3.30
N THR A 455 7.66 13.35 3.18
CA THR A 455 7.09 12.65 4.35
C THR A 455 8.20 11.95 5.14
N LEU A 456 9.08 11.18 4.47
CA LEU A 456 10.24 10.55 5.11
C LEU A 456 11.15 11.58 5.80
N HIS A 457 11.42 12.70 5.12
CA HIS A 457 12.29 13.74 5.64
C HIS A 457 11.67 14.43 6.87
N ARG A 458 10.38 14.78 6.81
CA ARG A 458 9.73 15.60 7.85
C ARG A 458 9.20 14.81 9.03
N PHE A 459 8.74 13.58 8.79
CA PHE A 459 8.05 12.75 9.78
C PHE A 459 8.73 11.40 10.02
N GLY A 460 9.67 10.97 9.18
CA GLY A 460 10.30 9.66 9.28
C GLY A 460 9.36 8.53 8.90
N ASN A 461 9.67 7.32 9.37
CA ASN A 461 8.81 6.16 9.15
C ASN A 461 7.84 6.03 10.33
N THR A 462 6.55 6.29 10.12
CA THR A 462 5.49 6.15 11.14
C THR A 462 4.79 4.79 11.09
N SER A 463 5.44 3.79 10.47
CA SER A 463 4.90 2.44 10.25
C SER A 463 3.67 2.41 9.34
N SER A 464 2.49 2.17 9.90
CA SER A 464 1.23 1.80 9.24
C SER A 464 0.48 2.92 8.54
#